data_AF-W1XW27-F1
#
_entry.id   AF-W1XW27-F1
#
_cell.length_a   1.000
_cell.length_b   1.000
_cell.length_c   1.000
_cell.angle_alpha   90.00
_cell.angle_beta   90.00
_cell.angle_gamma   90.00
#
_symmetry.space_group_name_H-M   'P 1'
#
loop_
_entity.id
_entity.type
_entity.pdbx_description
1 polymer ?
#
loop_
_entity_poly.entity_id
_entity_poly.type
_entity_poly.pdbx_seq_one_letter_code
_entity_poly.pdbx_strand_id
1 'polypeptide(L)'
;SSLLVCSNLGHQLPEIVEAIKEQADKMCFMAPAYASEPKSKLAKLLVEAAGEDTYGRVFFTNGGAESNENAFKMARMVTGRTKIFSCYRSYHGA
;
A
#
# COMPACT_ATOMS: atom_id res chain seq x y z
N SER A 1 21.69 -7.01 0.18
CA SER A 1 20.96 -6.88 1.46
C SER A 1 19.63 -6.17 1.20
N SER A 2 18.50 -6.70 1.71
CA SER A 2 17.15 -6.15 1.50
C SER A 2 16.74 -5.07 2.53
N LEU A 3 17.70 -4.53 3.29
CA LEU A 3 17.48 -3.61 4.41
C LEU A 3 16.56 -4.26 5.47
N LEU A 4 15.43 -3.65 5.79
CA LEU A 4 14.38 -4.20 6.66
C LEU A 4 13.32 -4.94 5.82
N VAL A 5 13.77 -5.84 4.94
CA VAL A 5 12.89 -6.64 4.06
C VAL A 5 12.04 -5.79 3.09
N CYS A 6 12.57 -4.65 2.63
CA CYS A 6 11.87 -3.73 1.72
C CYS A 6 12.55 -3.56 0.36
N SER A 7 13.85 -3.83 0.26
CA SER A 7 14.62 -3.70 -1.00
C SER A 7 14.74 -5.05 -1.71
N ASN A 8 13.61 -5.67 -2.06
CA ASN A 8 13.55 -7.05 -2.56
C ASN A 8 14.16 -7.24 -3.95
N LEU A 9 14.13 -6.20 -4.79
CA LEU A 9 14.68 -6.23 -6.16
C LEU A 9 16.15 -5.78 -6.25
N GLY A 10 16.74 -5.35 -5.14
CA GLY A 10 18.08 -4.72 -5.11
C GLY A 10 18.03 -3.20 -5.12
N HIS A 11 19.21 -2.56 -5.20
CA HIS A 11 19.38 -1.11 -5.07
C HIS A 11 19.67 -0.49 -6.43
N GLN A 12 19.17 0.74 -6.65
CA GLN A 12 19.47 1.55 -7.84
C GLN A 12 19.19 0.87 -9.20
N LEU A 13 18.10 0.10 -9.30
CA LEU A 13 17.67 -0.48 -10.58
C LEU A 13 17.36 0.64 -11.59
N PRO A 14 18.04 0.68 -12.76
CA PRO A 14 17.87 1.74 -13.75
C PRO A 14 16.41 1.94 -14.15
N GLU A 15 15.65 0.86 -14.31
CA GLU A 15 14.24 0.88 -14.72
C GLU A 15 13.34 1.56 -13.67
N ILE A 16 13.62 1.36 -12.38
CA ILE A 16 12.88 2.02 -11.29
C ILE A 16 13.24 3.50 -11.23
N VAL A 17 14.54 3.82 -11.35
CA VAL A 17 15.02 5.20 -11.32
C VAL A 17 14.44 6.01 -12.47
N GLU A 18 14.38 5.43 -13.67
CA GLU A 18 13.79 6.05 -14.86
C GLU A 18 12.28 6.25 -14.68
N ALA A 19 11.54 5.23 -14.24
CA ALA A 19 10.09 5.35 -13.99
C ALA A 19 9.75 6.45 -12.97
N ILE A 20 10.56 6.62 -11.92
CA ILE A 20 10.40 7.70 -10.94
C ILE A 20 10.61 9.07 -11.61
N LYS A 21 11.65 9.23 -12.41
CA LYS A 21 11.95 10.49 -13.12
C LYS A 21 10.84 10.86 -14.10
N GLU A 22 10.41 9.92 -14.93
CA GLU A 22 9.33 10.14 -15.89
C GLU A 22 8.03 10.57 -15.23
N GLN A 23 7.68 9.96 -14.08
CA GLN A 23 6.49 10.36 -13.35
C GLN A 23 6.67 11.73 -12.69
N ALA A 24 7.85 12.06 -12.17
CA ALA A 24 8.14 13.37 -11.60
C ALA A 24 8.06 14.50 -12.63
N ASP A 25 8.53 14.28 -13.86
CA ASP A 25 8.43 15.24 -14.97
C ASP A 25 6.98 15.51 -15.37
N LYS A 26 6.08 14.52 -15.20
CA LYS A 26 4.64 14.67 -15.45
C LYS A 26 3.92 15.32 -14.26
N MET A 27 4.11 14.78 -13.06
CA MET A 27 3.44 15.20 -11.84
C MET A 27 4.03 14.50 -10.60
N CYS A 28 4.61 15.28 -9.68
CA CYS A 28 5.16 14.77 -8.41
C CYS A 28 4.09 14.40 -7.38
N PHE A 29 2.96 15.13 -7.34
CA PHE A 29 1.96 14.96 -6.30
C PHE A 29 0.56 15.31 -6.78
N MET A 30 -0.43 14.59 -6.25
CA MET A 30 -1.85 14.85 -6.42
C MET A 30 -2.59 14.49 -5.13
N ALA A 31 -3.60 15.26 -4.76
CA ALA A 31 -4.37 14.97 -3.56
C ALA A 31 -5.10 13.62 -3.67
N PRO A 32 -5.27 12.87 -2.57
CA PRO A 32 -5.77 11.48 -2.61
C PRO A 32 -7.16 11.29 -3.22
N ALA A 33 -7.99 12.33 -3.21
CA ALA A 33 -9.36 12.34 -3.74
C ALA A 33 -9.41 12.27 -5.28
N TYR A 34 -8.31 12.58 -5.96
CA TYR A 34 -8.24 12.54 -7.42
C TYR A 34 -7.66 11.21 -7.91
N ALA A 35 -8.05 10.83 -9.12
CA ALA A 35 -7.50 9.67 -9.80
C ALA A 35 -6.15 10.01 -10.45
N SER A 36 -5.20 9.09 -10.36
CA SER A 36 -3.96 9.14 -11.13
C SER A 36 -3.75 7.81 -11.83
N GLU A 37 -3.30 7.87 -13.08
CA GLU A 37 -2.99 6.69 -13.89
C GLU A 37 -2.10 5.66 -13.17
N PRO A 38 -0.96 6.03 -12.53
CA PRO A 38 -0.12 5.06 -11.82
C PRO A 38 -0.85 4.40 -10.65
N LYS A 39 -1.66 5.15 -9.88
CA LYS A 39 -2.44 4.60 -8.75
C LYS A 39 -3.49 3.61 -9.24
N SER A 40 -4.18 3.91 -10.34
CA SER A 40 -5.18 3.03 -10.94
C SER A 40 -4.57 1.75 -11.50
N LYS A 41 -3.45 1.84 -12.22
CA LYS A 41 -2.72 0.66 -12.73
C LYS A 41 -2.24 -0.23 -11.60
N LEU A 42 -1.61 0.35 -10.57
CA LEU A 42 -1.12 -0.39 -9.42
C LEU A 42 -2.27 -1.06 -8.64
N ALA A 43 -3.39 -0.36 -8.44
CA ALA A 43 -4.55 -0.94 -7.75
C ALA A 43 -5.10 -2.18 -8.47
N LYS A 44 -5.16 -2.15 -9.81
CA LYS A 44 -5.57 -3.30 -10.62
C LYS A 44 -4.63 -4.49 -10.44
N LEU A 45 -3.31 -4.27 -10.60
CA LEU A 45 -2.30 -5.32 -10.45
C LEU A 45 -2.31 -5.94 -9.05
N LEU A 46 -2.54 -5.14 -8.00
CA LEU A 46 -2.63 -5.64 -6.63
C LEU A 46 -3.87 -6.50 -6.39
N VAL A 47 -5.01 -6.13 -6.96
CA VAL A 47 -6.24 -6.92 -6.87
C VAL A 47 -6.09 -8.24 -7.60
N GLU A 48 -5.54 -8.23 -8.82
CA GLU A 48 -5.23 -9.43 -9.60
C GLU A 48 -4.29 -10.37 -8.82
N ALA A 49 -3.22 -9.83 -8.24
CA ALA A 49 -2.24 -10.62 -7.48
C ALA A 49 -2.78 -11.15 -6.14
N ALA A 50 -3.70 -10.43 -5.49
CA ALA A 50 -4.27 -10.83 -4.20
C ALA A 50 -5.43 -11.84 -4.33
N GLY A 51 -6.00 -11.99 -5.52
CA GLY A 51 -7.16 -12.84 -5.80
C GLY A 51 -8.44 -12.00 -5.94
N GLU A 52 -8.86 -11.77 -7.18
CA GLU A 52 -9.99 -10.89 -7.52
C GLU A 52 -11.34 -11.37 -6.98
N ASP A 53 -11.48 -12.69 -6.76
CA ASP A 53 -12.69 -13.27 -6.17
C ASP A 53 -12.91 -12.84 -4.71
N THR A 54 -11.84 -12.41 -4.04
CA THR A 54 -11.85 -12.02 -2.62
C THR A 54 -11.68 -10.52 -2.42
N TYR A 55 -10.82 -9.88 -3.22
CA TYR A 55 -10.47 -8.47 -3.07
C TYR A 55 -10.89 -7.66 -4.31
N GLY A 56 -11.46 -6.47 -4.10
CA GLY A 56 -11.92 -5.61 -5.22
C GLY A 56 -11.55 -4.13 -5.11
N ARG A 57 -10.85 -3.73 -4.04
CA ARG A 57 -10.51 -2.32 -3.74
C ARG A 57 -9.15 -2.25 -3.05
N VAL A 58 -8.40 -1.19 -3.34
CA VAL A 58 -7.14 -0.86 -2.66
C VAL A 58 -7.25 0.50 -2.00
N PHE A 59 -6.87 0.57 -0.72
CA PHE A 59 -6.66 1.82 0.00
C PHE A 59 -5.15 2.00 0.23
N PHE A 60 -4.57 3.06 -0.32
CA PHE A 60 -3.13 3.33 -0.25
C PHE A 60 -2.78 4.14 1.00
N THR A 61 -1.65 3.79 1.62
CA THR A 61 -1.03 4.45 2.79
C THR A 61 0.47 4.58 2.54
N ASN A 62 1.17 5.35 3.38
CA ASN A 62 2.61 5.55 3.22
C ASN A 62 3.44 4.47 3.94
N GLY A 63 2.84 3.72 4.87
CA GLY A 63 3.54 2.69 5.62
C GLY A 63 2.63 1.67 6.28
N GLY A 64 3.24 0.57 6.75
CA GLY A 64 2.50 -0.55 7.34
C GLY A 64 1.72 -0.21 8.62
N ALA A 65 2.23 0.72 9.43
CA ALA A 65 1.52 1.19 10.64
C ALA A 65 0.19 1.87 10.28
N GLU A 66 0.22 2.81 9.33
CA GLU A 66 -0.97 3.49 8.82
C GLU A 66 -1.93 2.51 8.14
N SER A 67 -1.42 1.50 7.42
CA SER A 67 -2.24 0.44 6.84
C SER A 67 -3.04 -0.29 7.91
N ASN A 68 -2.40 -0.66 9.03
CA ASN A 68 -3.08 -1.34 10.13
C ASN A 68 -4.08 -0.43 10.82
N GLU A 69 -3.76 0.85 11.03
CA GLU A 69 -4.72 1.81 11.61
C GLU A 69 -5.99 1.94 10.75
N ASN A 70 -5.83 2.07 9.43
CA ASN A 70 -6.96 2.14 8.51
C ASN A 70 -7.74 0.82 8.45
N ALA A 71 -7.06 -0.33 8.51
CA ALA A 71 -7.71 -1.64 8.60
C ALA A 71 -8.58 -1.75 9.86
N PHE A 72 -8.10 -1.30 11.03
CA PHE A 72 -8.90 -1.30 12.26
C PHE A 72 -10.10 -0.36 12.18
N LYS A 73 -9.94 0.84 11.58
CA LYS A 73 -11.05 1.77 11.35
C LYS A 73 -12.12 1.15 10.43
N MET A 74 -11.71 0.52 9.34
CA MET A 74 -12.63 -0.17 8.42
C MET A 74 -13.34 -1.36 9.10
N ALA A 75 -12.60 -2.20 9.84
CA ALA A 75 -13.19 -3.33 10.56
C ALA A 75 -14.22 -2.87 11.61
N ARG A 76 -13.93 -1.79 12.34
CA ARG A 76 -14.88 -1.17 13.29
C ARG A 76 -16.10 -0.60 12.59
N MET A 77 -15.92 0.09 11.47
CA MET A 77 -17.01 0.67 10.68
C MET A 77 -17.97 -0.42 10.16
N VAL A 78 -17.44 -1.54 9.68
CA VAL A 78 -18.24 -2.64 9.14
C VAL A 78 -18.90 -3.48 10.24
N THR A 79 -18.19 -3.77 11.32
CA THR A 79 -18.65 -4.73 12.34
C THR A 79 -19.32 -4.09 13.56
N GLY A 80 -19.10 -2.79 13.81
CA GLY A 80 -19.48 -2.11 15.05
C GLY A 80 -18.69 -2.56 16.30
N ARG A 81 -17.74 -3.49 16.17
CA ARG A 81 -16.99 -4.06 17.30
C ARG A 81 -15.70 -3.28 17.54
N THR A 82 -15.41 -2.95 18.79
CA THR A 82 -14.27 -2.10 19.16
C THR A 82 -13.00 -2.88 19.52
N LYS A 83 -13.15 -4.12 20.01
CA LYS A 83 -12.04 -4.99 20.43
C LYS A 83 -11.32 -5.57 19.21
N ILE A 84 -9.99 -5.52 19.25
CA ILE A 84 -9.07 -6.09 18.26
C ILE A 84 -8.16 -7.08 18.99
N PHE A 85 -7.94 -8.26 18.42
CA PHE A 85 -7.01 -9.25 18.96
C PHE A 85 -5.67 -9.17 18.22
N SER A 86 -4.57 -9.31 18.94
CA SER A 86 -3.22 -9.44 18.39
C SER A 86 -2.51 -10.66 19.00
N CYS A 87 -1.40 -11.06 18.39
CA CYS A 87 -0.64 -12.22 18.85
C CYS A 87 0.57 -11.79 19.69
N TYR A 88 1.00 -12.64 20.63
CA TYR A 88 2.25 -12.39 21.36
C TYR A 88 3.43 -12.36 20.39
N ARG A 89 4.33 -11.36 20.54
CA ARG A 89 5.48 -11.08 19.65
C ARG A 89 5.15 -10.71 18.21
N SER A 90 3.92 -10.29 17.90
CA SER A 90 3.59 -9.71 16.60
C SER A 90 4.13 -8.29 16.44
N TYR A 91 4.49 -7.89 15.22
CA TYR A 91 4.86 -6.51 14.87
C TYR A 91 3.86 -5.94 13.87
N HIS A 92 3.28 -4.77 14.17
CA HIS A 92 2.24 -4.13 13.37
C HIS A 92 2.55 -2.65 13.08
N GLY A 93 3.81 -2.24 13.24
CA GLY A 93 4.23 -0.84 13.15
C GLY A 93 4.55 -0.23 14.51
N ALA A 94 4.98 1.03 14.48
CA ALA A 94 5.29 1.87 15.63
C ALA A 94 4.52 3.19 15.51
#